data_AF-A0A507WFL4-F1
#
_entry.id   AF-A0A507WFL4-F1
#
_cell.length_a   1.000
_cell.length_b   1.000
_cell.length_c   1.000
_cell.angle_alpha   90.00
_cell.angle_beta   90.00
_cell.angle_gamma   90.00
#
_symmetry.space_group_name_H-M   'P 1'
#
loop_
_entity.id
_entity.type
_entity.pdbx_description
1 polymer ?
#
loop_
_entity_poly.entity_id
_entity_poly.type
_entity_poly.pdbx_seq_one_letter_code
_entity_poly.pdbx_strand_id
1 'polypeptide(L)'
;MSPRPESVIFIDKQLVWMTCGVEVGYQILLAPRTSGIVWLDVIEQAFPHFEIGGQQLRAAEVTYEGGRAMAVAFFDPSHCDSSSRPIKHFMLWLDVEPMVFDKAAMVSVPELLQQLAPAFSVILDASRYISEPDICRQAWEKQSERSLRLAFSGKNMPVKNAGSKPSTAKSNLPMDALSSDDEEALVFPKKFMMMAIVMVVLAIIAALFEVFGLA
;
A
#
# COMPACT_ATOMS: atom_id res chain seq x y z
N MET A 1 -13.24 21.50 20.44
CA MET A 1 -12.44 20.61 19.60
C MET A 1 -11.50 21.48 18.79
N SER A 2 -10.18 21.41 19.01
CA SER A 2 -9.23 22.13 18.14
C SER A 2 -9.30 21.55 16.73
N PRO A 3 -9.22 22.38 15.68
CA PRO A 3 -9.13 21.88 14.32
C PRO A 3 -7.90 20.97 14.21
N ARG A 4 -8.08 19.77 13.62
CA ARG A 4 -6.94 18.90 13.32
C ARG A 4 -5.99 19.69 12.41
N PRO A 5 -4.66 19.59 12.60
CA PRO A 5 -3.73 20.18 11.66
C PRO A 5 -3.91 19.47 10.30
N GLU A 6 -4.66 20.11 9.41
CA GLU A 6 -4.86 19.67 8.03
C GLU A 6 -3.66 20.16 7.21
N SER A 7 -2.88 19.24 6.64
CA SER A 7 -1.92 19.60 5.60
C SER A 7 -2.63 19.56 4.26
N VAL A 8 -2.34 20.50 3.37
CA VAL A 8 -2.93 20.52 2.02
C VAL A 8 -1.84 20.22 0.98
N ILE A 9 -2.17 19.38 0.00
CA ILE A 9 -1.35 19.09 -1.19
C ILE A 9 -2.09 19.59 -2.42
N PHE A 10 -1.44 20.33 -3.30
CA PHE A 10 -2.01 20.69 -4.60
C PHE A 10 -1.73 19.59 -5.63
N ILE A 11 -2.79 19.00 -6.22
CA ILE A 11 -2.65 17.84 -7.12
C ILE A 11 -1.75 18.18 -8.31
N ASP A 12 -1.96 19.34 -8.93
CA ASP A 12 -1.29 19.76 -10.17
C ASP A 12 0.22 19.98 -10.02
N LYS A 13 0.71 20.14 -8.79
CA LYS A 13 2.08 20.57 -8.50
C LYS A 13 2.83 19.64 -7.55
N GLN A 14 2.11 19.00 -6.64
CA GLN A 14 2.69 18.33 -5.48
C GLN A 14 2.28 16.85 -5.37
N LEU A 15 1.41 16.35 -6.25
CA LEU A 15 1.04 14.94 -6.24
C LEU A 15 1.55 14.22 -7.47
N VAL A 16 2.39 13.22 -7.25
CA VAL A 16 2.58 12.12 -8.18
C VAL A 16 1.79 10.94 -7.66
N TRP A 17 0.96 10.32 -8.48
CA TRP A 17 0.15 9.18 -8.10
C TRP A 17 0.17 8.12 -9.20
N MET A 18 0.62 6.93 -8.83
CA MET A 18 0.64 5.74 -9.66
C MET A 18 -0.31 4.69 -9.08
N THR A 19 -1.17 4.14 -9.93
CA THR A 19 -2.09 3.06 -9.54
C THR A 19 -2.49 2.21 -10.76
N CYS A 20 -3.43 1.29 -10.57
CA CYS A 20 -3.99 0.45 -11.61
C CYS A 20 -5.52 0.47 -11.54
N GLY A 21 -6.16 -0.07 -12.57
CA GLY A 21 -7.59 -0.33 -12.60
C GLY A 21 -7.87 -1.82 -12.50
N VAL A 22 -9.09 -2.22 -12.86
CA VAL A 22 -9.46 -3.64 -12.88
C VAL A 22 -8.75 -4.37 -14.04
N GLU A 23 -8.77 -3.79 -15.23
CA GLU A 23 -8.19 -4.39 -16.45
C GLU A 23 -6.87 -3.78 -16.90
N VAL A 24 -6.46 -2.64 -16.33
CA VAL A 24 -5.24 -1.91 -16.71
C VAL A 24 -4.14 -2.12 -15.68
N GLY A 25 -2.89 -2.22 -16.15
CA GLY A 25 -1.73 -2.46 -15.31
C GLY A 25 -1.33 -1.27 -14.41
N TYR A 26 -0.35 -1.49 -13.53
CA TYR A 26 0.23 -0.50 -12.61
C TYR A 26 1.11 0.55 -13.31
N GLN A 27 0.53 1.29 -14.25
CA GLN A 27 1.25 2.23 -15.10
C GLN A 27 0.49 3.56 -15.26
N ILE A 28 -0.72 3.68 -14.70
CA ILE A 28 -1.48 4.93 -14.75
C ILE A 28 -0.84 5.91 -13.77
N LEU A 29 -0.08 6.85 -14.32
CA LEU A 29 0.67 7.87 -13.60
C LEU A 29 0.04 9.24 -13.82
N LEU A 30 -0.48 9.82 -12.75
CA LEU A 30 -0.86 11.23 -12.67
C LEU A 30 0.27 11.99 -11.99
N ALA A 31 0.92 12.92 -12.70
CA ALA A 31 2.06 13.66 -12.19
C ALA A 31 2.02 15.12 -12.65
N PRO A 32 2.68 16.04 -11.93
CA PRO A 32 2.88 17.41 -12.40
C PRO A 32 3.65 17.41 -13.72
N ARG A 33 3.41 18.44 -14.55
CA ARG A 33 4.13 18.65 -15.82
C ARG A 33 5.54 19.20 -15.54
N THR A 34 6.38 18.40 -14.92
CA THR A 34 7.80 18.70 -14.68
C THR A 34 8.65 17.90 -15.65
N SER A 35 9.46 18.60 -16.45
CA SER A 35 10.37 17.99 -17.41
C SER A 35 11.56 17.33 -16.71
N GLY A 36 11.96 16.13 -17.16
CA GLY A 36 13.26 15.52 -16.83
C GLY A 36 13.25 14.45 -15.73
N ILE A 37 12.23 14.39 -14.88
CA ILE A 37 12.16 13.40 -13.79
C ILE A 37 11.42 12.14 -14.24
N VAL A 38 12.06 10.98 -14.10
CA VAL A 38 11.43 9.67 -14.28
C VAL A 38 10.82 9.23 -12.95
N TRP A 39 9.55 9.57 -12.74
CA TRP A 39 8.87 9.31 -11.46
C TRP A 39 8.78 7.82 -11.08
N LEU A 40 8.77 6.93 -12.07
CA LEU A 40 8.73 5.49 -11.84
C LEU A 40 9.95 5.03 -11.03
N ASP A 41 11.15 5.46 -11.41
CA ASP A 41 12.40 5.11 -10.72
C ASP A 41 12.38 5.59 -9.27
N VAL A 42 11.83 6.78 -9.01
CA VAL A 42 11.71 7.34 -7.65
C VAL A 42 10.77 6.47 -6.79
N ILE A 43 9.65 6.04 -7.36
CA ILE A 43 8.67 5.17 -6.67
C ILE A 43 9.27 3.79 -6.39
N GLU A 44 9.93 3.20 -7.38
CA GLU A 44 10.56 1.88 -7.24
C GLU A 44 11.67 1.89 -6.17
N GLN A 45 12.48 2.94 -6.13
CA GLN A 45 13.49 3.14 -5.08
C GLN A 45 12.87 3.30 -3.70
N ALA A 46 11.72 3.98 -3.59
CA ALA A 46 11.01 4.14 -2.32
C ALA A 46 10.47 2.81 -1.78
N PHE A 47 10.01 1.93 -2.70
CA PHE A 47 9.22 0.74 -2.36
C PHE A 47 9.65 -0.53 -3.13
N PRO A 48 10.91 -0.98 -3.01
CA PRO A 48 11.44 -2.09 -3.83
C PRO A 48 10.73 -3.44 -3.62
N HIS A 49 9.99 -3.62 -2.53
CA HIS A 49 9.29 -4.87 -2.16
C HIS A 49 7.93 -4.60 -1.51
N PHE A 50 7.09 -3.76 -2.12
CA PHE A 50 5.73 -3.56 -1.59
C PHE A 50 4.78 -4.69 -2.03
N GLU A 51 4.68 -5.72 -1.18
CA GLU A 51 3.89 -6.94 -1.42
C GLU A 51 2.67 -7.05 -0.51
N ILE A 52 1.68 -7.82 -0.98
CA ILE A 52 0.43 -8.08 -0.27
C ILE A 52 0.75 -8.92 0.99
N GLY A 53 0.14 -8.57 2.13
CA GLY A 53 0.39 -9.22 3.43
C GLY A 53 1.38 -8.48 4.35
N GLY A 54 1.98 -7.39 3.88
CA GLY A 54 2.77 -6.46 4.71
C GLY A 54 1.94 -5.39 5.44
N GLN A 55 2.60 -4.33 5.89
CA GLN A 55 1.91 -3.13 6.43
C GLN A 55 0.95 -2.54 5.40
N GLN A 56 -0.28 -2.22 5.83
CA GLN A 56 -1.32 -1.67 4.94
C GLN A 56 -0.96 -0.30 4.35
N LEU A 57 -0.16 0.49 5.07
CA LEU A 57 0.34 1.79 4.68
C LEU A 57 1.83 1.86 5.01
N ARG A 58 2.64 2.28 4.05
CA ARG A 58 4.07 2.55 4.23
C ARG A 58 4.36 3.97 3.79
N ALA A 59 5.23 4.64 4.53
CA ALA A 59 5.74 5.96 4.21
C ALA A 59 7.27 5.94 4.24
N ALA A 60 7.89 6.67 3.32
CA ALA A 60 9.34 6.82 3.23
C ALA A 60 9.70 8.21 2.72
N GLU A 61 10.67 8.86 3.35
CA GLU A 61 11.27 10.07 2.79
C GLU A 61 12.16 9.69 1.60
N VAL A 62 11.99 10.40 0.49
CA VAL A 62 12.82 10.24 -0.71
C VAL A 62 13.36 11.58 -1.17
N THR A 63 14.52 11.55 -1.82
CA THR A 63 15.13 12.71 -2.45
C THR A 63 15.11 12.51 -3.96
N TYR A 64 14.79 13.56 -4.71
CA TYR A 64 14.76 13.58 -6.16
C TYR A 64 15.43 14.88 -6.65
N GLU A 65 15.64 15.02 -7.97
CA GLU A 65 16.37 16.18 -8.54
C GLU A 65 15.78 17.55 -8.13
N GLY A 66 14.46 17.63 -7.92
CA GLY A 66 13.76 18.84 -7.51
C GLY A 66 13.69 19.09 -6.01
N GLY A 67 14.13 18.15 -5.15
CA GLY A 67 14.09 18.32 -3.70
C GLY A 67 13.75 17.03 -2.93
N ARG A 68 12.93 17.17 -1.90
CA ARG A 68 12.49 16.04 -1.06
C ARG A 68 11.00 15.80 -1.26
N ALA A 69 10.61 14.54 -1.21
CA ALA A 69 9.22 14.14 -1.27
C ALA A 69 8.94 13.10 -0.18
N MET A 70 7.68 13.06 0.25
CA MET A 70 7.19 11.98 1.07
C MET A 70 6.53 10.94 0.16
N ALA A 71 7.15 9.76 0.07
CA ALA A 71 6.61 8.63 -0.66
C ALA A 71 5.66 7.84 0.22
N VAL A 72 4.49 7.48 -0.29
CA VAL A 72 3.46 6.73 0.43
C VAL A 72 2.93 5.60 -0.44
N ALA A 73 2.84 4.40 0.12
CA ALA A 73 2.28 3.23 -0.55
C ALA A 73 1.23 2.55 0.33
N PHE A 74 0.08 2.20 -0.25
CA PHE A 74 -0.98 1.48 0.46
C PHE A 74 -1.83 0.62 -0.46
N PHE A 75 -2.63 -0.26 0.14
CA PHE A 75 -3.63 -1.08 -0.55
C PHE A 75 -5.01 -0.43 -0.48
N ASP A 76 -5.75 -0.45 -1.59
CA ASP A 76 -7.16 -0.07 -1.60
C ASP A 76 -7.96 -1.05 -0.75
N PRO A 77 -8.77 -0.57 0.22
CA PRO A 77 -9.54 -1.43 1.11
C PRO A 77 -10.83 -1.98 0.47
N SER A 78 -11.25 -1.46 -0.68
CA SER A 78 -12.56 -1.69 -1.30
C SER A 78 -12.49 -2.27 -2.71
N HIS A 79 -11.38 -2.09 -3.42
CA HIS A 79 -11.24 -2.46 -4.83
C HIS A 79 -10.09 -3.45 -5.05
N CYS A 80 -10.34 -4.40 -5.96
CA CYS A 80 -9.36 -5.36 -6.41
C CYS A 80 -9.13 -5.26 -7.93
N ASP A 81 -7.96 -5.66 -8.38
CA ASP A 81 -7.67 -5.90 -9.79
C ASP A 81 -8.40 -7.15 -10.32
N SER A 82 -8.31 -7.39 -11.63
CA SER A 82 -8.90 -8.58 -12.29
C SER A 82 -8.42 -9.93 -11.73
N SER A 83 -7.31 -9.96 -11.00
CA SER A 83 -6.79 -11.16 -10.33
C SER A 83 -7.26 -11.26 -8.86
N SER A 84 -8.26 -10.49 -8.46
CA SER A 84 -8.78 -10.42 -7.09
C SER A 84 -7.74 -9.98 -6.05
N ARG A 85 -6.70 -9.26 -6.48
CA ARG A 85 -5.69 -8.70 -5.57
C ARG A 85 -6.06 -7.26 -5.22
N PRO A 86 -5.91 -6.81 -3.96
CA PRO A 86 -6.15 -5.42 -3.61
C PRO A 86 -5.31 -4.48 -4.48
N ILE A 87 -5.93 -3.42 -5.00
CA ILE A 87 -5.24 -2.44 -5.84
C ILE A 87 -4.19 -1.71 -5.00
N LYS A 88 -2.98 -1.54 -5.54
CA LYS A 88 -1.93 -0.73 -4.91
C LYS A 88 -1.98 0.71 -5.37
N HIS A 89 -1.73 1.62 -4.43
CA HIS A 89 -1.52 3.04 -4.70
C HIS A 89 -0.11 3.41 -4.26
N PHE A 90 0.62 4.09 -5.14
CA PHE A 90 1.90 4.70 -4.84
C PHE A 90 1.79 6.20 -5.07
N MET A 91 2.17 6.98 -4.09
CA MET A 91 2.10 8.43 -4.15
C MET A 91 3.44 9.05 -3.76
N LEU A 92 3.80 10.15 -4.41
CA LEU A 92 4.83 11.06 -3.94
C LEU A 92 4.17 12.41 -3.66
N TRP A 93 4.39 12.90 -2.46
CA TRP A 93 3.96 14.21 -2.02
C TRP A 93 5.16 15.15 -2.04
N LEU A 94 5.22 15.98 -3.07
CA LEU A 94 6.34 16.87 -3.35
C LEU A 94 6.20 18.17 -2.54
N ASP A 95 7.32 18.70 -2.06
CA ASP A 95 7.40 20.01 -1.41
C ASP A 95 6.36 20.22 -0.30
N VAL A 96 6.06 19.15 0.44
CA VAL A 96 5.09 19.19 1.54
C VAL A 96 5.69 19.79 2.81
N GLU A 97 4.81 20.24 3.70
CA GLU A 97 5.21 20.80 4.99
C GLU A 97 6.01 19.77 5.82
N PRO A 98 7.02 20.22 6.60
CA PRO A 98 7.84 19.31 7.40
C PRO A 98 7.03 18.37 8.30
N MET A 99 5.89 18.81 8.83
CA MET A 99 5.04 17.97 9.70
C MET A 99 4.49 16.72 8.99
N VAL A 100 4.39 16.74 7.67
CA VAL A 100 3.89 15.60 6.88
C VAL A 100 4.89 14.45 6.94
N PHE A 101 6.19 14.75 6.98
CA PHE A 101 7.24 13.73 7.04
C PHE A 101 7.12 12.88 8.30
N ASP A 102 6.75 13.49 9.43
CA ASP A 102 6.58 12.80 10.71
C ASP A 102 5.26 12.01 10.79
N LYS A 103 4.25 12.40 9.99
CA LYS A 103 2.87 11.92 10.14
C LYS A 103 2.36 11.05 9.00
N ALA A 104 3.08 10.95 7.90
CA ALA A 104 2.63 10.26 6.69
C ALA A 104 2.19 8.81 6.92
N ALA A 105 2.85 8.08 7.83
CA ALA A 105 2.48 6.71 8.20
C ALA A 105 1.12 6.59 8.92
N MET A 106 0.47 7.72 9.24
CA MET A 106 -0.85 7.77 9.89
C MET A 106 -1.91 8.46 9.04
N VAL A 107 -1.64 8.70 7.75
CA VAL A 107 -2.65 9.32 6.88
C VAL A 107 -3.91 8.45 6.82
N SER A 108 -5.06 9.10 6.85
CA SER A 108 -6.36 8.46 6.66
C SER A 108 -6.53 8.08 5.19
N VAL A 109 -6.21 6.82 4.86
CA VAL A 109 -6.36 6.26 3.50
C VAL A 109 -7.80 6.40 2.98
N PRO A 110 -8.86 6.10 3.75
CA PRO A 110 -10.24 6.26 3.27
C PRO A 110 -10.58 7.70 2.86
N GLU A 111 -10.19 8.70 3.68
CA GLU A 111 -10.44 10.11 3.38
C GLU A 111 -9.62 10.59 2.17
N LEU A 112 -8.41 10.06 1.99
CA LEU A 112 -7.57 10.34 0.83
C LEU A 112 -8.17 9.77 -0.47
N LEU A 113 -8.61 8.51 -0.45
CA LEU A 113 -9.26 7.87 -1.60
C LEU A 113 -10.60 8.51 -1.94
N GLN A 114 -11.36 8.98 -0.94
CA GLN A 114 -12.62 9.70 -1.18
C GLN A 114 -12.41 10.97 -2.00
N GLN A 115 -11.35 11.74 -1.71
CA GLN A 115 -11.01 12.95 -2.47
C GLN A 115 -10.49 12.64 -3.88
N LEU A 116 -9.89 11.46 -4.09
CA LEU A 116 -9.40 10.98 -5.39
C LEU A 116 -10.43 10.15 -6.17
N ALA A 117 -11.60 9.86 -5.58
CA ALA A 117 -12.61 8.98 -6.16
C ALA A 117 -13.03 9.36 -7.59
N PRO A 118 -13.19 10.65 -7.96
CA PRO A 118 -13.56 11.01 -9.33
C PRO A 118 -12.53 10.56 -10.37
N ALA A 119 -11.24 10.83 -10.16
CA ALA A 119 -10.18 10.31 -11.01
C ALA A 119 -10.08 8.79 -10.95
N PHE A 120 -10.14 8.22 -9.75
CA PHE A 120 -9.95 6.79 -9.56
C PHE A 120 -11.03 5.95 -10.24
N SER A 121 -12.29 6.40 -10.23
CA SER A 121 -13.39 5.73 -10.93
C SER A 121 -13.12 5.54 -12.42
N VAL A 122 -12.51 6.54 -13.07
CA VAL A 122 -12.12 6.44 -14.49
C VAL A 122 -11.06 5.37 -14.68
N ILE A 123 -10.10 5.28 -13.77
CA ILE A 123 -9.02 4.30 -13.81
C ILE A 123 -9.57 2.90 -13.55
N LEU A 124 -10.45 2.74 -12.56
CA LEU A 124 -11.11 1.48 -12.22
C LEU A 124 -11.89 0.91 -13.42
N ASP A 125 -12.67 1.76 -14.09
CA ASP A 125 -13.54 1.38 -15.20
C ASP A 125 -12.79 1.30 -16.56
N ALA A 126 -11.51 1.67 -16.58
CA ALA A 126 -10.72 1.67 -17.81
C ALA A 126 -10.49 0.24 -18.33
N SER A 127 -10.68 0.07 -19.63
CA SER A 127 -10.34 -1.18 -20.31
C SER A 127 -8.92 -1.14 -20.86
N ARG A 128 -8.29 -2.32 -20.98
CA ARG A 128 -6.96 -2.52 -21.58
C ARG A 128 -6.81 -2.02 -23.03
N TYR A 129 -7.92 -1.70 -23.71
CA TYR A 129 -7.93 -1.20 -25.08
C TYR A 129 -7.77 0.32 -25.16
N ILE A 130 -7.85 1.03 -24.04
CA ILE A 130 -7.66 2.48 -23.97
C ILE A 130 -6.18 2.75 -23.66
N SER A 131 -5.59 3.73 -24.33
CA SER A 131 -4.21 4.12 -24.06
C SER A 131 -4.06 4.75 -22.66
N GLU A 132 -2.94 4.49 -21.99
CA GLU A 132 -2.66 5.08 -20.67
C GLU A 132 -2.72 6.62 -20.69
N PRO A 133 -2.17 7.33 -21.71
CA PRO A 133 -2.32 8.77 -21.80
C PRO A 133 -3.78 9.23 -21.87
N ASP A 134 -4.66 8.49 -22.55
CA ASP A 134 -6.09 8.82 -22.63
C ASP A 134 -6.80 8.57 -21.30
N ILE A 135 -6.46 7.49 -20.60
CA ILE A 135 -6.98 7.22 -19.25
C ILE A 135 -6.56 8.34 -18.30
N CYS A 136 -5.27 8.73 -18.31
CA CYS A 136 -4.76 9.83 -17.49
C CYS A 136 -5.49 11.14 -17.79
N ARG A 137 -5.71 11.46 -19.07
CA ARG A 137 -6.44 12.66 -19.48
C ARG A 137 -7.88 12.66 -18.97
N GLN A 138 -8.60 11.55 -19.15
CA GLN A 138 -9.99 11.43 -18.67
C GLN A 138 -10.08 11.50 -17.14
N ALA A 139 -9.15 10.83 -16.43
CA ALA A 139 -9.08 10.89 -14.98
C ALA A 139 -8.83 12.32 -14.50
N TRP A 140 -7.95 13.06 -15.19
CA TRP A 140 -7.66 14.46 -14.90
C TRP A 140 -8.86 15.39 -15.10
N GLU A 141 -9.57 15.20 -16.21
CA GLU A 141 -10.79 15.95 -16.56
C GLU A 141 -11.91 15.69 -15.54
N LYS A 142 -12.07 14.44 -15.06
CA LYS A 142 -13.07 14.08 -14.05
C LYS A 142 -12.72 14.54 -12.64
N GLN A 143 -11.44 14.73 -12.32
CA GLN A 143 -11.03 15.16 -10.99
C GLN A 143 -11.53 16.58 -10.71
N SER A 144 -12.51 16.71 -9.82
CA SER A 144 -13.15 17.99 -9.48
C SER A 144 -12.31 18.84 -8.55
N GLU A 145 -11.66 18.21 -7.57
CA GLU A 145 -10.83 18.89 -6.57
C GLU A 145 -9.38 18.94 -7.05
N ARG A 146 -8.74 20.11 -6.94
CA ARG A 146 -7.32 20.32 -7.31
C ARG A 146 -6.38 20.33 -6.10
N SER A 147 -6.91 19.99 -4.92
CA SER A 147 -6.17 19.94 -3.68
C SER A 147 -6.64 18.77 -2.82
N LEU A 148 -5.72 18.11 -2.14
CA LEU A 148 -5.99 17.04 -1.18
C LEU A 148 -5.70 17.56 0.23
N ARG A 149 -6.64 17.30 1.15
CA ARG A 149 -6.47 17.53 2.58
C ARG A 149 -6.02 16.22 3.22
N LEU A 150 -4.83 16.24 3.80
CA LEU A 150 -4.30 15.11 4.54
C LEU A 150 -4.83 15.16 5.97
N ALA A 151 -5.66 14.18 6.30
CA ALA A 151 -6.03 13.89 7.68
C ALA A 151 -5.10 12.83 8.26
N PHE A 152 -4.58 13.08 9.46
CA PHE A 152 -3.72 12.15 10.17
C PHE A 152 -4.44 11.56 11.39
N SER A 153 -4.41 10.25 11.54
CA SER A 153 -4.92 9.55 12.72
C SER A 153 -4.00 9.81 13.92
N GLY A 154 -4.55 10.18 15.07
CA GLY A 154 -3.82 10.75 16.21
C GLY A 154 -2.93 9.79 17.02
N LYS A 155 -2.45 8.68 16.47
CA LYS A 155 -1.54 7.75 17.17
C LYS A 155 -0.17 7.73 16.48
N ASN A 156 0.69 8.69 16.84
CA ASN A 156 2.07 8.84 16.34
C ASN A 156 2.83 7.51 16.40
N MET A 157 3.04 6.88 15.25
CA MET A 157 4.03 5.83 15.07
C MET A 157 5.24 6.44 14.34
N PRO A 158 6.46 6.34 14.89
CA PRO A 158 7.64 6.94 14.30
C PRO A 158 7.95 6.30 12.94
N VAL A 159 8.16 7.15 11.92
CA VAL A 159 8.64 6.73 10.59
C VAL A 159 10.08 6.23 10.75
N LYS A 160 10.32 4.97 10.35
CA LYS A 160 11.65 4.37 10.38
C LYS A 160 12.43 4.85 9.15
N ASN A 161 13.40 5.74 9.36
CA ASN A 161 14.34 6.15 8.33
C ASN A 161 14.98 4.90 7.70
N ALA A 162 14.86 4.75 6.38
CA ALA A 162 15.64 3.78 5.62
C ALA A 162 17.09 4.30 5.52
N GLY A 163 17.80 4.26 6.64
CA GLY A 163 19.20 4.67 6.76
C GLY A 163 20.14 3.47 6.63
N SER A 164 21.04 3.58 5.64
CA SER A 164 22.38 2.98 5.56
C SER A 164 22.94 2.36 6.85
N LYS A 165 23.34 1.08 6.77
CA LYS A 165 24.17 0.40 7.78
C LYS A 165 25.49 1.16 8.01
N PRO A 166 25.99 1.18 9.26
CA PRO A 166 26.99 0.18 9.62
C PRO A 166 26.68 -0.53 10.94
N SER A 167 27.01 -1.82 10.94
CA SER A 167 26.85 -2.77 12.03
C SER A 167 27.96 -2.63 13.08
N THR A 168 27.58 -2.53 14.36
CA THR A 168 28.35 -3.12 15.46
C THR A 168 27.44 -3.53 16.61
N ALA A 169 27.72 -4.72 17.13
CA ALA A 169 26.94 -5.52 18.06
C ALA A 169 26.71 -4.91 19.46
N LYS A 170 25.64 -5.33 20.13
CA LYS A 170 25.70 -6.33 21.23
C LYS A 170 24.30 -6.64 21.79
N SER A 171 24.13 -7.93 22.09
CA SER A 171 23.01 -8.57 22.78
C SER A 171 22.81 -8.04 24.20
N ASN A 172 21.57 -8.11 24.70
CA ASN A 172 21.20 -8.82 25.94
C ASN A 172 19.68 -8.78 26.14
N LEU A 173 19.06 -9.96 26.15
CA LEU A 173 17.77 -10.21 26.81
C LEU A 173 18.03 -10.53 28.29
N PRO A 174 17.04 -10.29 29.17
CA PRO A 174 16.42 -11.45 29.81
C PRO A 174 14.89 -11.39 29.85
N MET A 175 14.28 -12.56 29.67
CA MET A 175 12.91 -12.92 30.06
C MET A 175 12.73 -12.77 31.57
N ASP A 176 11.62 -12.18 32.02
CA ASP A 176 10.44 -12.91 32.53
C ASP A 176 9.50 -11.96 33.29
N ALA A 177 8.22 -11.98 32.91
CA ALA A 177 7.03 -11.92 33.79
C ALA A 177 5.79 -11.50 32.97
N LEU A 178 4.90 -12.48 32.79
CA LEU A 178 3.62 -12.46 32.10
C LEU A 178 2.54 -11.61 32.81
N SER A 179 1.75 -10.86 32.03
CA SER A 179 0.28 -10.72 32.14
C SER A 179 -0.22 -10.02 30.85
N SER A 180 -0.90 -10.75 29.95
CA SER A 180 -2.37 -10.72 29.68
C SER A 180 -2.87 -9.30 29.33
N ASP A 181 -3.46 -8.96 28.18
CA ASP A 181 -4.17 -9.61 27.07
C ASP A 181 -3.81 -8.76 25.80
N ASP A 182 -3.79 -9.22 24.55
CA ASP A 182 -4.92 -9.63 23.73
C ASP A 182 -4.40 -10.47 22.54
N GLU A 183 -4.80 -11.72 22.48
CA GLU A 183 -4.65 -12.64 21.34
C GLU A 183 -5.92 -12.57 20.48
N GLU A 184 -5.83 -12.01 19.28
CA GLU A 184 -6.79 -12.30 18.20
C GLU A 184 -6.06 -12.46 16.85
N ALA A 185 -5.13 -13.41 16.82
CA ALA A 185 -4.70 -14.04 15.58
C ALA A 185 -5.63 -15.22 15.30
N LEU A 186 -6.17 -15.28 14.08
CA LEU A 186 -7.10 -16.27 13.53
C LEU A 186 -6.75 -17.72 13.94
N VAL A 187 -7.27 -18.17 15.08
CA VAL A 187 -7.23 -19.57 15.46
C VAL A 187 -8.23 -20.32 14.58
N PHE A 188 -7.72 -21.02 13.57
CA PHE A 188 -8.52 -21.97 12.80
C PHE A 188 -9.25 -22.91 13.77
N PRO A 189 -10.58 -23.09 13.65
CA PRO A 189 -11.31 -23.91 14.60
C PRO A 189 -10.70 -25.31 14.61
N LYS A 190 -10.32 -25.83 15.79
CA LYS A 190 -9.58 -27.11 15.95
C LYS A 190 -10.19 -28.27 15.16
N LYS A 191 -11.50 -28.23 14.93
CA LYS A 191 -12.25 -29.19 14.10
C LYS A 191 -11.80 -29.21 12.63
N PHE A 192 -11.49 -28.06 12.03
CA PHE A 192 -11.01 -27.96 10.64
C PHE A 192 -9.56 -28.48 10.49
N MET A 193 -8.69 -28.17 11.46
CA MET A 193 -7.32 -28.69 11.45
C MET A 193 -7.29 -30.22 11.56
N MET A 194 -8.13 -30.78 12.43
CA MET A 194 -8.29 -32.23 12.55
C MET A 194 -8.83 -32.86 11.26
N MET A 195 -9.78 -32.21 10.59
CA MET A 195 -10.36 -32.68 9.33
C MET A 195 -9.34 -32.68 8.19
N ALA A 196 -8.49 -31.65 8.11
CA ALA A 196 -7.40 -31.57 7.14
C ALA A 196 -6.36 -32.68 7.34
N ILE A 197 -5.98 -32.96 8.59
CA ILE A 197 -5.06 -34.06 8.93
C ILE A 197 -5.67 -35.41 8.54
N VAL A 198 -6.94 -35.65 8.85
CA VAL A 198 -7.64 -36.90 8.48
C VAL A 198 -7.71 -37.06 6.95
N MET A 199 -8.02 -36.00 6.21
CA MET A 199 -8.04 -36.02 4.73
C MET A 199 -6.67 -36.41 4.14
N VAL A 200 -5.58 -35.84 4.64
CA VAL A 200 -4.23 -36.16 4.17
C VAL A 200 -3.86 -37.60 4.47
N VAL A 201 -4.18 -38.10 5.68
CA VAL A 201 -3.91 -39.49 6.04
C VAL A 201 -4.73 -40.45 5.19
N LEU A 202 -6.00 -40.17 4.94
CA LEU A 202 -6.85 -40.98 4.06
C LEU A 202 -6.34 -40.99 2.61
N ALA A 203 -5.88 -39.86 2.10
CA ALA A 203 -5.30 -39.76 0.76
C ALA A 203 -4.01 -40.60 0.64
N ILE A 204 -3.16 -40.57 1.67
CA ILE A 204 -1.94 -41.39 1.72
C ILE A 204 -2.31 -42.88 1.78
N ILE A 205 -3.30 -43.26 2.60
CA ILE A 205 -3.76 -44.66 2.68
C ILE A 205 -4.33 -45.12 1.33
N ALA A 206 -5.17 -44.31 0.68
CA ALA A 206 -5.72 -44.63 -0.64
C ALA A 206 -4.62 -44.78 -1.71
N ALA A 207 -3.64 -43.88 -1.72
CA ALA A 207 -2.49 -43.98 -2.62
C ALA A 207 -1.63 -45.23 -2.34
N LEU A 208 -1.46 -45.61 -1.07
CA LEU A 208 -0.76 -46.85 -0.71
C LEU A 208 -1.56 -48.10 -1.13
N PHE A 209 -2.90 -48.07 -1.07
CA PHE A 209 -3.74 -49.16 -1.58
C PHE A 209 -3.64 -49.30 -3.10
N GLU A 210 -3.62 -48.20 -3.86
CA GLU A 210 -3.41 -48.22 -5.31
C GLU A 210 -2.02 -48.74 -5.70
N VAL A 211 -0.98 -48.35 -4.95
CA VAL A 211 0.42 -48.72 -5.26
C VAL A 211 0.74 -50.17 -4.86
N PHE A 212 0.17 -50.68 -3.77
CA PHE A 212 0.48 -52.01 -3.25
C PHE A 212 -0.57 -53.09 -3.55
N GLY A 213 -1.69 -52.76 -4.19
CA GLY A 213 -2.60 -53.74 -4.81
C GLY A 213 -3.11 -54.83 -3.87
N LEU A 214 -3.60 -54.46 -2.68
CA LEU A 214 -4.37 -55.35 -1.81
C LEU A 214 -5.87 -55.09 -2.02
N ALA A 215 -6.47 -55.91 -2.88
CA ALA A 215 -7.93 -56.10 -2.93
C ALA A 215 -8.41 -56.89 -1.70
#